data_AF-A0A165Q2R7-F1
#
_entry.id   AF-A0A165Q2R7-F1
#
_cell.length_a   1.000
_cell.length_b   1.000
_cell.length_c   1.000
_cell.angle_alpha   90.00
_cell.angle_beta   90.00
_cell.angle_gamma   90.00
#
_symmetry.space_group_name_H-M   'P 1'
#
loop_
_entity.id
_entity.type
_entity.pdbx_description
1 polymer ?
#
loop_
_entity_poly.entity_id
_entity_poly.type
_entity_poly.pdbx_seq_one_letter_code
_entity_poly.pdbx_strand_id
1 'polypeptide(L)'
;MRKLLITALVAMTATSAFAADTTKDDVVEARRAYFTLLGHDMGALAAMAKSEVEYSAEKAKAASGNMMTVASYNAAGLYTPGTSNADLPGKTRALPVIWEDMAGYQAKGKEFYQALVALNDVAGEGRPALGKALGKLGGTCKGCHKEFRAKDF
;
A
#
# COMPACT_ATOMS: atom_id res chain seq x y z
N MET A 1 -65.18 4.15 15.24
CA MET A 1 -64.99 4.15 13.76
C MET A 1 -63.81 5.04 13.42
N ARG A 2 -62.87 4.49 12.65
CA ARG A 2 -61.86 5.16 11.82
C ARG A 2 -60.67 5.87 12.49
N LYS A 3 -59.55 5.13 12.45
CA LYS A 3 -58.15 5.53 12.62
C LYS A 3 -57.81 6.79 11.83
N LEU A 4 -56.97 7.67 12.38
CA LEU A 4 -56.04 8.51 11.63
C LEU A 4 -54.76 8.71 12.47
N LEU A 5 -53.78 7.86 12.17
CA LEU A 5 -52.37 8.02 12.54
C LEU A 5 -51.80 9.15 11.69
N ILE A 6 -51.19 10.16 12.30
CA ILE A 6 -50.37 11.14 11.58
C ILE A 6 -48.91 10.80 11.87
N THR A 7 -48.27 10.26 10.84
CA THR A 7 -46.87 9.85 10.79
C THR A 7 -46.01 11.01 10.27
N ALA A 8 -44.94 11.33 11.02
CA ALA A 8 -43.62 11.86 10.65
C ALA A 8 -43.44 12.93 9.55
N LEU A 9 -42.62 13.95 9.87
CA LEU A 9 -41.37 14.17 9.12
C LEU A 9 -40.38 15.02 9.96
N VAL A 10 -39.43 14.36 10.64
CA VAL A 10 -38.19 15.01 11.06
C VAL A 10 -37.27 14.97 9.85
N ALA A 11 -37.15 16.09 9.14
CA ALA A 11 -36.11 16.26 8.13
C ALA A 11 -34.76 16.48 8.85
N MET A 12 -34.15 15.40 9.32
CA MET A 12 -32.71 15.38 9.55
C MET A 12 -32.04 15.25 8.19
N THR A 13 -31.76 16.37 7.54
CA THR A 13 -30.74 16.41 6.48
C THR A 13 -29.39 16.22 7.15
N ALA A 14 -29.04 14.95 7.39
CA ALA A 14 -27.70 14.58 7.80
C ALA A 14 -26.73 14.99 6.69
N THR A 15 -25.80 15.86 7.09
CA THR A 15 -24.59 16.30 6.40
C THR A 15 -24.01 15.28 5.40
N SER A 16 -24.22 15.50 4.10
CA SER A 16 -23.36 14.96 3.05
C SER A 16 -22.09 15.81 2.95
N ALA A 17 -21.25 15.77 3.98
CA ALA A 17 -19.91 16.33 3.93
C ALA A 17 -18.93 15.18 3.68
N PHE A 18 -18.14 15.30 2.61
CA PHE A 18 -17.09 14.37 2.13
C PHE A 18 -17.51 13.16 1.27
N ALA A 19 -18.26 13.38 0.19
CA ALA A 19 -18.06 12.56 -1.00
C ALA A 19 -17.34 13.44 -2.03
N ALA A 20 -16.01 13.39 -2.04
CA ALA A 20 -15.30 13.72 -3.27
C ALA A 20 -15.66 12.61 -4.28
N ASP A 21 -15.94 12.97 -5.53
CA ASP A 21 -16.27 12.04 -6.62
C ASP A 21 -15.06 11.15 -7.00
N THR A 22 -14.49 10.40 -6.04
CA THR A 22 -13.38 9.49 -6.30
C THR A 22 -13.90 8.30 -7.08
N THR A 23 -13.48 8.18 -8.33
CA THR A 23 -13.83 7.05 -9.19
C THR A 23 -13.03 5.81 -8.81
N LYS A 24 -13.46 4.64 -9.28
CA LYS A 24 -12.69 3.40 -9.10
C LYS A 24 -11.32 3.46 -9.80
N ASP A 25 -11.23 4.16 -10.92
CA ASP A 25 -9.97 4.38 -11.62
C ASP A 25 -9.02 5.24 -10.75
N ASP A 26 -9.52 6.30 -10.10
CA ASP A 26 -8.73 7.12 -9.16
C ASP A 26 -8.20 6.30 -7.98
N VAL A 27 -9.02 5.40 -7.42
CA VAL A 27 -8.59 4.48 -6.35
C VAL A 27 -7.47 3.56 -6.83
N VAL A 28 -7.59 3.01 -8.04
CA VAL A 28 -6.56 2.15 -8.64
C VAL A 28 -5.27 2.93 -8.90
N GLU A 29 -5.36 4.15 -9.41
CA GLU A 29 -4.21 5.02 -9.63
C GLU A 29 -3.50 5.37 -8.33
N ALA A 30 -4.24 5.75 -7.29
CA ALA A 30 -3.70 6.01 -5.96
C ALA A 30 -3.01 4.76 -5.37
N ARG A 31 -3.62 3.57 -5.51
CA ARG A 31 -3.02 2.31 -5.08
C ARG A 31 -1.71 2.02 -5.80
N ARG A 32 -1.65 2.28 -7.11
CA ARG A 32 -0.42 2.11 -7.89
C ARG A 32 0.65 3.11 -7.48
N ALA A 33 0.29 4.38 -7.29
CA ALA A 33 1.19 5.43 -6.85
C ALA A 33 1.83 5.11 -5.49
N TYR A 34 1.05 4.61 -4.54
CA TYR A 34 1.55 4.12 -3.25
C TYR A 34 2.73 3.14 -3.41
N PHE A 35 2.58 2.11 -4.23
CA PHE A 35 3.65 1.14 -4.46
C PHE A 35 4.77 1.66 -5.36
N THR A 36 4.49 2.61 -6.26
CA THR A 36 5.52 3.28 -7.07
C THR A 36 6.48 4.06 -6.18
N LEU A 37 5.98 4.80 -5.19
CA LEU A 37 6.81 5.53 -4.22
C LEU A 37 7.71 4.58 -3.43
N LEU A 38 7.14 3.50 -2.89
CA LEU A 38 7.93 2.46 -2.20
C LEU A 38 9.00 1.84 -3.11
N GLY A 39 8.63 1.56 -4.37
CA GLY A 39 9.54 0.98 -5.36
C GLY A 39 10.71 1.89 -5.73
N HIS A 40 10.47 3.21 -5.81
CA HIS A 40 11.49 4.20 -6.10
C HIS A 40 12.61 4.18 -5.03
N ASP A 41 12.24 4.30 -3.76
CA ASP A 41 13.22 4.34 -2.67
C ASP A 41 13.89 2.97 -2.44
N MET A 42 13.13 1.88 -2.58
CA MET A 42 13.70 0.52 -2.59
C MET A 42 14.77 0.37 -3.68
N GLY A 43 14.55 0.95 -4.86
CA GLY A 43 15.52 0.95 -5.96
C GLY A 43 16.82 1.67 -5.61
N ALA A 44 16.72 2.87 -5.02
CA ALA A 44 17.89 3.63 -4.58
C ALA A 44 18.70 2.88 -3.53
N LEU A 45 18.04 2.26 -2.55
CA LEU A 45 18.67 1.43 -1.53
C LEU A 45 19.35 0.20 -2.14
N ALA A 46 18.69 -0.47 -3.09
CA ALA A 46 19.24 -1.62 -3.78
C ALA A 46 20.49 -1.27 -4.61
N ALA A 47 20.50 -0.13 -5.30
CA ALA A 47 21.66 0.34 -6.05
C ALA A 47 22.89 0.55 -5.13
N MET A 48 22.69 1.18 -3.96
CA MET A 48 23.74 1.36 -2.94
C MET A 48 24.25 0.01 -2.40
N ALA A 49 23.34 -0.93 -2.12
CA ALA A 49 23.71 -2.25 -1.61
C ALA A 49 24.55 -3.04 -2.63
N LYS A 50 24.21 -2.94 -3.92
CA LYS A 50 24.89 -3.65 -5.03
C LYS A 50 26.18 -2.98 -5.54
N SER A 51 26.63 -1.88 -4.94
CA SER A 51 27.74 -1.05 -5.45
C SER A 51 27.48 -0.40 -6.82
N GLU A 52 26.23 -0.34 -7.29
CA GLU A 52 25.91 0.34 -8.55
C GLU A 52 26.05 1.86 -8.40
N VAL A 53 25.87 2.36 -7.18
CA VAL A 53 26.19 3.72 -6.74
C VAL A 53 26.94 3.66 -5.41
N GLU A 54 27.66 4.73 -5.09
CA GLU A 54 28.37 4.84 -3.81
C GLU A 54 27.40 4.94 -2.63
N TYR A 55 27.74 4.28 -1.53
CA TYR A 55 26.91 4.29 -0.33
C TYR A 55 27.03 5.61 0.42
N SER A 56 25.89 6.16 0.79
CA SER A 56 25.78 7.28 1.71
C SER A 56 24.80 6.91 2.81
N ALA A 57 25.26 6.93 4.06
CA ALA A 57 24.42 6.66 5.23
C ALA A 57 23.24 7.64 5.32
N GLU A 58 23.47 8.91 4.98
CA GLU A 58 22.44 9.95 4.93
C GLU A 58 21.37 9.61 3.89
N LYS A 59 21.77 9.32 2.64
CA LYS A 59 20.82 8.98 1.56
C LYS A 59 20.08 7.68 1.85
N ALA A 60 20.73 6.69 2.46
CA ALA A 60 20.10 5.44 2.85
C ALA A 60 19.03 5.66 3.93
N LYS A 61 19.33 6.45 4.97
CA LYS A 61 18.34 6.83 5.99
C LYS A 61 17.18 7.63 5.41
N ALA A 62 17.45 8.56 4.50
CA ALA A 62 16.42 9.35 3.83
C ALA A 62 15.46 8.46 3.03
N ALA A 63 15.98 7.55 2.21
CA ALA A 63 15.17 6.63 1.42
C ALA A 63 14.35 5.67 2.30
N SER A 64 14.94 5.08 3.36
CA SER A 64 14.19 4.22 4.28
C SER A 64 13.12 5.00 5.06
N GLY A 65 13.41 6.25 5.44
CA GLY A 65 12.47 7.15 6.11
C GLY A 65 11.28 7.55 5.24
N ASN A 66 11.50 7.80 3.94
CA ASN A 66 10.43 8.03 2.98
C ASN A 66 9.52 6.81 2.86
N MET A 67 10.10 5.61 2.73
CA MET A 67 9.33 4.36 2.71
C MET A 67 8.52 4.19 3.99
N MET A 68 9.09 4.49 5.17
CA MET A 68 8.37 4.45 6.45
C MET A 68 7.19 5.42 6.48
N THR A 69 7.35 6.62 5.93
CA THR A 69 6.28 7.62 5.82
C THR A 69 5.14 7.09 4.96
N VAL A 70 5.46 6.56 3.78
CA VAL A 70 4.46 5.95 2.88
C VAL A 70 3.81 4.74 3.54
N ALA A 71 4.56 3.85 4.17
CA ALA A 71 4.03 2.64 4.80
C ALA A 71 3.17 2.91 6.05
N SER A 72 3.31 4.10 6.67
CA SER A 72 2.50 4.52 7.82
C SER A 72 1.20 5.21 7.42
N TYR A 73 1.02 5.54 6.14
CA TYR A 73 -0.23 6.06 5.60
C TYR A 73 -1.34 5.00 5.71
N ASN A 74 -2.56 5.42 6.07
CA ASN A 74 -3.72 4.54 6.11
C ASN A 74 -4.18 4.18 4.69
N ALA A 75 -3.73 3.03 4.20
CA ALA A 75 -4.03 2.53 2.86
C ALA A 75 -5.41 1.87 2.71
N ALA A 76 -6.29 1.87 3.72
CA ALA A 76 -7.58 1.17 3.65
C ALA A 76 -8.44 1.64 2.46
N GLY A 77 -8.46 2.95 2.20
CA GLY A 77 -9.20 3.54 1.07
C GLY A 77 -8.68 3.12 -0.32
N LEU A 78 -7.49 2.51 -0.39
CA LEU A 78 -6.90 2.03 -1.64
C LEU A 78 -7.46 0.66 -2.07
N TYR A 79 -8.28 0.00 -1.26
CA TYR A 79 -8.80 -1.35 -1.52
C TYR A 79 -10.33 -1.40 -1.62
N THR A 80 -10.95 -0.34 -2.13
CA THR A 80 -12.39 -0.26 -2.40
C THR A 80 -12.87 -1.48 -3.22
N PRO A 81 -14.01 -2.13 -2.86
CA PRO A 81 -14.55 -3.25 -3.61
C PRO A 81 -14.80 -2.93 -5.09
N GLY A 82 -14.66 -3.95 -5.95
CA GLY A 82 -14.83 -3.78 -7.38
C GLY A 82 -13.66 -3.07 -8.07
N THR A 83 -12.47 -3.10 -7.45
CA THR A 83 -11.21 -2.56 -8.02
C THR A 83 -10.17 -3.65 -8.25
N SER A 84 -10.58 -4.92 -8.40
CA SER A 84 -9.69 -6.00 -8.82
C SER A 84 -9.41 -5.95 -10.32
N ASN A 85 -8.45 -6.75 -10.79
CA ASN A 85 -8.18 -6.89 -12.22
C ASN A 85 -9.28 -7.65 -12.98
N ALA A 86 -10.12 -8.42 -12.27
CA ALA A 86 -11.31 -9.03 -12.86
C ALA A 86 -12.44 -8.00 -13.05
N ASP A 87 -12.54 -7.02 -12.13
CA ASP A 87 -13.54 -5.95 -12.22
C ASP A 87 -13.14 -4.84 -13.20
N LEU A 88 -11.84 -4.53 -13.27
CA LEU A 88 -11.25 -3.46 -14.09
C LEU A 88 -10.08 -4.00 -14.93
N PRO A 89 -10.34 -4.81 -15.98
CA PRO A 89 -9.30 -5.38 -16.83
C PRO A 89 -8.41 -4.32 -17.45
N GLY A 90 -7.09 -4.56 -17.49
CA GLY A 90 -6.12 -3.62 -18.05
C GLY A 90 -5.82 -2.39 -17.19
N LYS A 91 -6.53 -2.17 -16.08
CA LYS A 91 -6.35 -0.99 -15.21
C LYS A 91 -5.51 -1.27 -13.98
N THR A 92 -5.59 -2.49 -13.46
CA THR A 92 -4.92 -2.91 -12.22
C THR A 92 -4.41 -4.33 -12.32
N ARG A 93 -3.42 -4.66 -11.47
CA ARG A 93 -2.90 -6.04 -11.31
C ARG A 93 -3.28 -6.64 -9.95
N ALA A 94 -4.14 -5.97 -9.18
CA ALA A 94 -4.64 -6.48 -7.91
C ALA A 94 -5.58 -7.67 -8.18
N LEU A 95 -5.21 -8.86 -7.72
CA LEU A 95 -6.02 -10.06 -7.94
C LEU A 95 -7.27 -10.08 -7.05
N PRO A 96 -8.38 -10.73 -7.47
CA PRO A 96 -9.61 -10.80 -6.67
C PRO A 96 -9.40 -11.42 -5.29
N VAL A 97 -8.43 -12.32 -5.16
CA VAL A 97 -8.05 -12.99 -3.91
C VAL A 97 -7.70 -12.03 -2.77
N ILE A 98 -7.33 -10.77 -3.05
CA ILE A 98 -7.17 -9.75 -2.00
C ILE A 98 -8.48 -9.54 -1.22
N TRP A 99 -9.62 -9.51 -1.91
CA TRP A 99 -10.92 -9.30 -1.29
C TRP A 99 -11.52 -10.59 -0.73
N GLU A 100 -11.12 -11.74 -1.25
CA GLU A 100 -11.50 -13.07 -0.72
C GLU A 100 -10.72 -13.40 0.55
N ASP A 101 -9.45 -13.01 0.63
CA ASP A 101 -8.56 -13.20 1.79
C ASP A 101 -7.88 -11.89 2.21
N MET A 102 -8.70 -10.93 2.65
CA MET A 102 -8.21 -9.64 3.14
C MET A 102 -7.34 -9.82 4.40
N ALA A 103 -7.59 -10.86 5.20
CA ALA A 103 -6.80 -11.16 6.39
C ALA A 103 -5.37 -11.60 6.03
N GLY A 104 -5.21 -12.50 5.05
CA GLY A 104 -3.92 -12.89 4.51
C GLY A 104 -3.18 -11.72 3.87
N TYR A 105 -3.89 -10.88 3.12
CA TYR A 105 -3.32 -9.64 2.56
C TYR A 105 -2.77 -8.71 3.66
N GLN A 106 -3.56 -8.45 4.71
CA GLN A 106 -3.14 -7.63 5.85
C GLN A 106 -1.98 -8.25 6.62
N ALA A 107 -1.94 -9.58 6.76
CA ALA A 107 -0.82 -10.27 7.37
C ALA A 107 0.49 -10.04 6.59
N LYS A 108 0.47 -10.12 5.25
CA LYS A 108 1.62 -9.75 4.40
C LYS A 108 2.00 -8.29 4.54
N GLY A 109 1.01 -7.39 4.64
CA GLY A 109 1.24 -5.97 4.90
C GLY A 109 1.98 -5.73 6.23
N LYS A 110 1.61 -6.45 7.28
CA LYS A 110 2.28 -6.41 8.60
C LYS A 110 3.71 -6.94 8.53
N GLU A 111 3.93 -8.08 7.85
CA GLU A 111 5.27 -8.62 7.62
C GLU A 111 6.18 -7.61 6.90
N PHE A 112 5.65 -6.97 5.85
CA PHE A 112 6.34 -5.88 5.14
C PHE A 112 6.67 -4.71 6.07
N TYR A 113 5.71 -4.22 6.84
CA TYR A 113 5.93 -3.09 7.75
C TYR A 113 7.01 -3.41 8.79
N GLN A 114 6.97 -4.61 9.38
CA GLN A 114 7.98 -5.05 10.35
C GLN A 114 9.38 -5.16 9.73
N ALA A 115 9.48 -5.70 8.51
CA ALA A 115 10.76 -5.76 7.79
C ALA A 115 11.27 -4.36 7.43
N LEU A 116 10.38 -3.42 7.13
CA LEU A 116 10.73 -2.04 6.81
C LEU A 116 11.22 -1.27 8.04
N VAL A 117 10.59 -1.46 9.21
CA VAL A 117 11.09 -0.92 10.49
C VAL A 117 12.52 -1.40 10.73
N ALA A 118 12.76 -2.71 10.62
CA ALA A 118 14.09 -3.28 10.79
C ALA A 118 15.13 -2.76 9.77
N LEU A 119 14.69 -2.48 8.53
CA LEU A 119 15.55 -1.83 7.53
C LEU A 119 15.87 -0.39 7.94
N ASN A 120 14.87 0.36 8.40
CA ASN A 120 15.04 1.76 8.77
C ASN A 120 16.03 1.94 9.93
N ASP A 121 16.03 1.01 10.89
CA ASP A 121 16.97 1.02 12.02
C ASP A 121 18.43 0.90 11.58
N VAL A 122 18.71 0.11 10.51
CA VAL A 122 20.08 -0.23 10.09
C VAL A 122 20.53 0.43 8.78
N ALA A 123 19.67 1.21 8.11
CA ALA A 123 19.95 1.77 6.79
C ALA A 123 21.25 2.61 6.76
N GLY A 124 21.58 3.26 7.88
CA GLY A 124 22.76 4.08 8.07
C GLY A 124 24.02 3.36 8.58
N GLU A 125 23.97 2.05 8.81
CA GLU A 125 25.05 1.28 9.46
C GLU A 125 26.05 0.66 8.47
N GLY A 126 26.08 1.17 7.24
CA GLY A 126 26.94 0.66 6.18
C GLY A 126 26.27 -0.36 5.26
N ARG A 127 26.94 -0.62 4.14
CA ARG A 127 26.45 -1.46 3.05
C ARG A 127 26.10 -2.90 3.45
N PRO A 128 26.90 -3.60 4.28
CA PRO A 128 26.57 -4.97 4.66
C PRO A 128 25.26 -5.07 5.46
N ALA A 129 25.05 -4.16 6.42
CA ALA A 129 23.84 -4.10 7.22
C ALA A 129 22.62 -3.78 6.34
N LEU A 130 22.75 -2.75 5.48
CA LEU A 130 21.74 -2.37 4.50
C LEU A 130 21.36 -3.56 3.59
N GLY A 131 22.34 -4.24 3.00
CA GLY A 131 22.11 -5.35 2.07
C GLY A 131 21.36 -6.52 2.73
N LYS A 132 21.73 -6.88 3.97
CA LYS A 132 21.04 -7.93 4.73
C LYS A 132 19.58 -7.58 5.01
N ALA A 133 19.30 -6.34 5.45
CA ALA A 133 17.95 -5.90 5.73
C ALA A 133 17.10 -5.76 4.45
N LEU A 134 17.67 -5.25 3.37
CA LEU A 134 17.00 -5.18 2.06
C LEU A 134 16.63 -6.57 1.52
N GLY A 135 17.47 -7.59 1.73
CA GLY A 135 17.15 -8.96 1.34
C GLY A 135 15.88 -9.46 2.03
N LYS A 136 15.71 -9.14 3.32
CA LYS A 136 14.49 -9.48 4.08
C LYS A 136 13.27 -8.72 3.57
N LEU A 137 13.38 -7.40 3.40
CA LEU A 137 12.29 -6.57 2.88
C LEU A 137 11.88 -6.99 1.46
N GLY A 138 12.83 -7.20 0.57
CA GLY A 138 12.56 -7.70 -0.79
C GLY A 138 11.83 -9.05 -0.80
N GLY A 139 12.10 -9.89 0.21
CA GLY A 139 11.38 -11.13 0.45
C GLY A 139 9.89 -10.92 0.72
N THR A 140 9.52 -9.91 1.52
CA THR A 140 8.10 -9.61 1.80
C THR A 140 7.40 -9.05 0.56
N CYS A 141 8.07 -8.19 -0.20
CA CYS A 141 7.57 -7.68 -1.50
C CYS A 141 7.26 -8.84 -2.45
N LYS A 142 8.20 -9.79 -2.60
CA LYS A 142 8.02 -10.98 -3.44
C LYS A 142 6.90 -11.87 -2.93
N GLY A 143 6.82 -12.09 -1.62
CA GLY A 143 5.78 -12.91 -0.99
C GLY A 143 4.38 -12.40 -1.30
N CYS A 144 4.12 -11.11 -1.07
CA CYS A 144 2.83 -10.49 -1.38
C CYS A 144 2.52 -10.51 -2.87
N HIS A 145 3.48 -10.13 -3.74
CA HIS A 145 3.25 -10.11 -5.18
C HIS A 145 2.98 -11.49 -5.79
N LYS A 146 3.51 -12.57 -5.20
CA LYS A 146 3.25 -13.93 -5.68
C LYS A 146 1.78 -14.33 -5.55
N GLU A 147 1.13 -13.84 -4.50
CA GLU A 147 -0.20 -14.27 -4.08
C GLU A 147 -1.28 -13.29 -4.54
N PHE A 148 -1.00 -11.99 -4.45
CA PHE A 148 -2.02 -10.95 -4.59
C PHE A 148 -1.87 -10.08 -5.85
N ARG A 149 -0.81 -10.26 -6.65
CA ARG A 149 -0.54 -9.43 -7.83
C ARG A 149 -0.39 -10.25 -9.10
N ALA A 150 -1.19 -9.94 -10.12
CA ALA A 150 -0.99 -10.45 -11.46
C ALA A 150 0.40 -10.04 -11.99
N LYS A 151 1.01 -10.91 -12.81
CA LYS A 151 2.29 -10.59 -13.46
C LYS A 151 2.09 -9.46 -14.47
N ASP A 152 1.01 -9.56 -15.23
CA ASP A 152 0.66 -8.68 -16.34
C ASP A 152 -0.74 -8.06 -16.10
N PHE A 153 -1.08 -7.04 -16.89
CA PHE A 153 -2.36 -6.31 -16.83
C PHE A 153 -3.47 -7.01 -17.61
#